data_AF-A0A074KP81-F1
#
_entry.id   AF-A0A074KP81-F1
#
_cell.length_a   1.000
_cell.length_b   1.000
_cell.length_c   1.000
_cell.angle_alpha   90.00
_cell.angle_beta   90.00
_cell.angle_gamma   90.00
#
_symmetry.space_group_name_H-M   'P 1'
#
loop_
_entity.id
_entity.type
_entity.pdbx_description
1 polymer ?
#
loop_
_entity_poly.entity_id
_entity_poly.type
_entity_poly.pdbx_seq_one_letter_code
_entity_poly.pdbx_strand_id
1 'polypeptide(L)'
;MNFNIKIMKSKRIISLLALMIYVSSCDLLSFNTPPESVGYNLYLSFQDVSGNDLVKGIELNGSSGAVKDSLYILDIIISEPCQNWDNTIYNAPARPGFIPDVNLPQLGMVSYNGYSHLTNHFGLSLKNCGEQKKLTYKLKCPYLFGDDAIHEFITYWEIPKDKLNHGAKCYRIEFEGNEITPTPMVNYENTTFTAAIILE
;
A
#
# COMPACT_ATOMS: atom_id res chain seq x y z
N MET A 1 -33.52 -20.61 62.66
CA MET A 1 -33.92 -20.81 61.26
C MET A 1 -33.40 -19.70 60.34
N ASN A 2 -32.09 -19.40 60.35
CA ASN A 2 -31.51 -18.30 59.54
C ASN A 2 -30.15 -18.63 58.89
N PHE A 3 -29.55 -19.79 59.20
CA PHE A 3 -28.22 -20.17 58.71
C PHE A 3 -28.28 -20.77 57.28
N ASN A 4 -29.26 -21.65 57.02
CA ASN A 4 -29.41 -22.33 55.73
C ASN A 4 -29.81 -21.39 54.57
N ILE A 5 -30.60 -20.34 54.84
CA ILE A 5 -31.01 -19.35 53.83
C ILE A 5 -29.79 -18.51 53.38
N LYS A 6 -28.87 -18.20 54.29
CA LYS A 6 -27.66 -17.41 54.00
C LYS A 6 -26.68 -18.19 53.11
N ILE A 7 -26.55 -19.50 53.34
CA ILE A 7 -25.69 -20.40 52.55
C ILE A 7 -26.25 -20.60 51.13
N MET A 8 -27.58 -20.77 50.97
CA MET A 8 -28.21 -20.87 49.65
C MET A 8 -28.08 -19.59 48.81
N LYS A 9 -28.21 -18.41 49.43
CA LYS A 9 -28.00 -17.12 48.74
C LYS A 9 -26.54 -16.93 48.32
N SER A 10 -25.59 -17.31 49.17
CA SER A 10 -24.14 -17.28 48.87
C SER A 10 -23.78 -18.16 47.67
N LYS A 11 -24.27 -19.41 47.63
CA LYS A 11 -24.01 -20.33 46.50
C LYS A 11 -24.60 -19.84 45.16
N ARG A 12 -25.77 -19.19 45.19
CA ARG A 12 -26.40 -18.59 44.00
C ARG A 12 -25.60 -17.39 43.48
N ILE A 13 -25.07 -16.55 44.37
CA ILE A 13 -24.24 -15.39 44.02
C ILE A 13 -22.89 -15.83 43.42
N ILE A 14 -22.25 -16.86 43.98
CA ILE A 14 -20.99 -17.40 43.45
C ILE A 14 -21.21 -18.03 42.06
N SER A 15 -22.32 -18.72 41.85
CA SER A 15 -22.69 -19.27 40.52
C SER A 15 -22.94 -18.18 39.48
N LEU A 16 -23.55 -17.04 39.86
CA LEU A 16 -23.77 -15.89 38.99
C LEU A 16 -22.46 -15.17 38.64
N LEU A 17 -21.54 -15.02 39.60
CA LEU A 17 -20.21 -14.45 39.37
C LEU A 17 -19.37 -15.33 38.45
N ALA A 18 -19.40 -16.66 38.64
CA ALA A 18 -18.75 -17.59 37.73
C ALA A 18 -19.34 -17.50 36.32
N LEU A 19 -20.68 -17.45 36.19
CA LEU A 19 -21.34 -17.28 34.90
C LEU A 19 -20.91 -15.98 34.21
N MET A 20 -20.84 -14.85 34.94
CA MET A 20 -20.39 -13.57 34.41
C MET A 20 -18.94 -13.59 33.91
N ILE A 21 -18.04 -14.33 34.57
CA ILE A 21 -16.66 -14.53 34.11
C ILE A 21 -16.62 -15.37 32.82
N TYR A 22 -17.55 -16.32 32.64
CA TYR A 22 -17.67 -17.11 31.40
C TYR A 22 -18.34 -16.35 30.24
N VAL A 23 -19.22 -15.38 30.49
CA VAL A 23 -19.79 -14.53 29.41
C VAL A 23 -18.89 -13.34 29.07
N SER A 24 -18.15 -12.79 30.03
CA SER A 24 -17.18 -11.71 29.78
C SER A 24 -15.88 -12.20 29.14
N SER A 25 -15.59 -13.50 29.14
CA SER A 25 -14.46 -14.08 28.41
C SER A 25 -14.71 -14.28 26.91
N CYS A 26 -15.95 -14.08 26.42
CA CYS A 26 -16.24 -14.07 24.98
C CYS A 26 -15.89 -12.76 24.28
N ASP A 27 -15.61 -11.67 25.01
CA ASP A 27 -15.13 -10.41 24.41
C ASP A 27 -13.60 -10.35 24.26
N LEU A 28 -12.86 -11.32 24.81
CA LEU A 28 -11.39 -11.36 24.70
C LEU A 28 -10.90 -11.96 23.37
N LEU A 29 -11.81 -12.46 22.54
CA LEU A 29 -11.54 -12.99 21.19
C LEU A 29 -12.20 -12.13 20.11
N SER A 30 -12.38 -10.82 20.35
CA SER A 30 -12.38 -9.88 19.24
C SER A 30 -11.02 -9.99 18.58
N PHE A 31 -10.93 -10.88 17.59
CA PHE A 31 -9.77 -11.15 16.77
C PHE A 31 -9.17 -9.81 16.32
N ASN A 32 -8.08 -9.41 16.97
CA ASN A 32 -7.11 -8.48 16.41
C ASN A 32 -6.37 -9.20 15.27
N THR A 33 -7.10 -9.76 14.29
CA THR A 33 -6.50 -9.96 12.99
C THR A 33 -6.18 -8.56 12.49
N PRO A 34 -4.89 -8.21 12.29
CA PRO A 34 -4.56 -6.93 11.69
C PRO A 34 -5.39 -6.78 10.41
N PRO A 35 -5.88 -5.58 10.09
CA PRO A 35 -6.68 -5.41 8.89
C PRO A 35 -5.89 -5.94 7.70
N GLU A 36 -6.53 -6.79 6.90
CA GLU A 36 -5.93 -7.31 5.67
C GLU A 36 -5.45 -6.11 4.84
N SER A 37 -4.14 -6.02 4.63
CA SER A 37 -3.55 -5.03 3.75
C SER A 37 -3.37 -5.62 2.36
N VAL A 38 -3.38 -4.76 1.35
CA VAL A 38 -3.05 -5.10 -0.03
C VAL A 38 -1.83 -4.30 -0.43
N GLY A 39 -0.79 -4.98 -0.90
CA GLY A 39 0.42 -4.37 -1.43
C GLY A 39 0.28 -4.07 -2.92
N TYR A 40 0.72 -2.89 -3.34
CA TYR A 40 0.71 -2.43 -4.72
C TYR A 40 2.14 -2.19 -5.18
N ASN A 41 2.87 -3.27 -5.52
CA ASN A 41 4.28 -3.17 -5.91
C ASN A 41 4.42 -3.10 -7.43
N LEU A 42 4.88 -1.96 -7.93
CA LEU A 42 5.12 -1.72 -9.34
C LEU A 42 6.54 -1.17 -9.57
N TYR A 43 7.26 -1.81 -10.49
CA TYR A 43 8.63 -1.45 -10.87
C TYR A 43 8.61 -0.94 -12.31
N LEU A 44 8.93 0.33 -12.51
CA LEU A 44 8.90 0.99 -13.81
C LEU A 44 10.32 1.26 -14.27
N SER A 45 10.71 0.63 -15.38
CA SER A 45 11.87 1.09 -16.15
C SER A 45 11.41 2.12 -17.18
N PHE A 46 12.19 3.18 -17.36
CA PHE A 46 11.97 4.12 -18.45
C PHE A 46 13.14 4.03 -19.41
N GLN A 47 12.82 3.97 -20.70
CA GLN A 47 13.79 3.73 -21.75
C GLN A 47 13.56 4.70 -22.89
N ASP A 48 14.62 5.10 -23.59
CA ASP A 48 14.47 5.78 -24.88
C ASP A 48 14.15 4.78 -25.99
N VAL A 49 13.85 5.30 -27.19
CA VAL A 49 13.59 4.48 -28.40
C VAL A 49 14.76 3.57 -28.81
N SER A 50 15.97 3.82 -28.29
CA SER A 50 17.16 2.99 -28.53
C SER A 50 17.36 1.91 -27.45
N GLY A 51 16.49 1.86 -26.43
CA GLY A 51 16.56 0.94 -25.31
C GLY A 51 17.55 1.37 -24.22
N ASN A 52 17.99 2.63 -24.19
CA ASN A 52 18.85 3.12 -23.12
C ASN A 52 18.03 3.37 -21.85
N ASP A 53 18.57 2.96 -20.70
CA ASP A 53 17.98 3.19 -19.38
C ASP A 53 18.03 4.67 -19.00
N LEU A 54 16.86 5.31 -18.87
CA LEU A 54 16.70 6.73 -18.56
C LEU A 54 16.62 7.03 -17.06
N VAL A 55 16.49 6.02 -16.21
CA VAL A 55 16.47 6.21 -14.74
C VAL A 55 17.84 5.94 -14.11
N LYS A 56 18.78 5.39 -14.88
CA LYS A 56 20.17 5.19 -14.46
C LYS A 56 20.85 6.51 -14.14
N GLY A 57 21.18 6.73 -12.87
CA GLY A 57 21.91 7.90 -12.39
C GLY A 57 21.06 8.88 -11.58
N ILE A 58 19.77 8.60 -11.38
CA ILE A 58 18.92 9.31 -10.42
C ILE A 58 19.58 9.32 -9.04
N GLU A 59 19.57 10.49 -8.39
CA GLU A 59 20.17 10.66 -7.07
C GLU A 59 19.38 9.93 -5.98
N LEU A 60 20.10 9.24 -5.10
CA LEU A 60 19.54 8.48 -3.98
C LEU A 60 19.81 9.13 -2.63
N ASN A 61 18.89 8.91 -1.69
CA ASN A 61 19.05 9.25 -0.28
C ASN A 61 19.95 8.20 0.41
N GLY A 62 21.25 8.46 0.38
CA GLY A 62 22.27 7.61 1.01
C GLY A 62 22.30 6.20 0.42
N SER A 63 22.48 5.20 1.27
CA SER A 63 22.57 3.78 0.88
C SER A 63 21.23 3.03 0.92
N SER A 64 20.11 3.72 1.16
CA SER A 64 18.80 3.11 1.39
C SER A 64 18.10 2.60 0.13
N GLY A 65 18.56 3.00 -1.06
CA GLY A 65 17.83 2.77 -2.31
C GLY A 65 16.61 3.68 -2.50
N ALA A 66 16.29 4.54 -1.52
CA ALA A 66 15.26 5.57 -1.68
C ALA A 66 15.78 6.67 -2.61
N VAL A 67 14.93 7.14 -3.51
CA VAL A 67 15.21 8.27 -4.39
C VAL A 67 15.20 9.56 -3.56
N LYS A 68 16.01 10.54 -3.95
CA LYS A 68 16.15 11.82 -3.24
C LYS A 68 14.85 12.64 -3.31
N ASP A 69 14.04 12.54 -2.26
CA ASP A 69 12.74 13.21 -2.07
C ASP A 69 12.75 14.73 -2.30
N SER A 70 13.86 15.42 -2.03
CA SER A 70 14.02 16.85 -2.35
C SER A 70 14.04 17.18 -3.84
N LEU A 71 14.31 16.20 -4.70
CA LEU A 71 14.42 16.37 -6.16
C LEU A 71 13.27 15.71 -6.93
N TYR A 72 12.69 14.65 -6.36
CA TYR A 72 11.73 13.80 -7.04
C TYR A 72 10.55 13.51 -6.13
N ILE A 73 9.34 13.67 -6.68
CA ILE A 73 8.11 13.52 -5.92
C ILE A 73 7.26 12.44 -6.57
N LEU A 74 6.79 11.50 -5.76
CA LEU A 74 5.75 10.55 -6.12
C LEU A 74 4.54 10.77 -5.19
N ASP A 75 3.38 10.94 -5.79
CA ASP A 75 2.09 10.94 -5.09
C ASP A 75 1.14 9.92 -5.72
N ILE A 76 0.18 9.45 -4.95
CA ILE A 76 -0.81 8.46 -5.37
C ILE A 76 -2.22 8.95 -5.02
N ILE A 77 -3.06 9.04 -6.04
CA ILE A 77 -4.49 9.25 -5.87
C ILE A 77 -5.17 7.90 -5.92
N ILE A 78 -5.96 7.63 -4.89
CA ILE A 78 -6.74 6.40 -4.76
C ILE A 78 -8.16 6.59 -5.32
N SER A 79 -8.76 5.51 -5.79
CA SER A 79 -10.09 5.52 -6.41
C SER A 79 -11.26 5.48 -5.42
N GLU A 80 -11.10 4.76 -4.30
CA GLU A 80 -12.14 4.60 -3.29
C GLU A 80 -11.80 5.42 -2.03
N PRO A 81 -12.81 5.88 -1.25
CA PRO A 81 -12.57 6.55 0.01
C PRO A 81 -11.68 5.73 0.95
N CYS A 82 -10.67 6.36 1.53
CA CYS A 82 -9.79 5.72 2.52
C CYS A 82 -9.67 6.58 3.76
N GLN A 83 -9.81 5.93 4.91
CA GLN A 83 -9.59 6.57 6.19
C GLN A 83 -8.14 7.05 6.24
N ASN A 84 -7.98 8.37 6.41
CA ASN A 84 -6.70 9.09 6.50
C ASN A 84 -5.93 9.24 5.18
N TRP A 85 -6.56 8.99 4.03
CA TRP A 85 -6.01 9.38 2.72
C TRP A 85 -6.71 10.64 2.21
N ASP A 86 -5.93 11.57 1.68
CA ASP A 86 -6.47 12.81 1.11
C ASP A 86 -5.93 13.02 -0.30
N ASN A 87 -6.79 12.85 -1.30
CA ASN A 87 -6.44 13.05 -2.70
C ASN A 87 -6.24 14.54 -3.06
N THR A 88 -6.54 15.47 -2.15
CA THR A 88 -6.54 16.92 -2.43
C THR A 88 -5.31 17.66 -1.92
N ILE A 89 -4.54 17.06 -1.00
CA ILE A 89 -3.40 17.73 -0.38
C ILE A 89 -2.10 17.14 -0.92
N TYR A 90 -1.55 17.80 -1.93
CA TYR A 90 -0.24 17.50 -2.50
C TYR A 90 0.86 17.85 -1.49
N ASN A 91 1.82 16.94 -1.26
CA ASN A 91 2.98 17.10 -0.36
C ASN A 91 2.71 17.26 1.15
N ALA A 92 1.49 17.06 1.66
CA ALA A 92 1.31 17.02 3.11
C ALA A 92 1.56 15.60 3.64
N PRO A 93 2.29 15.45 4.77
CA PRO A 93 2.23 14.19 5.49
C PRO A 93 0.76 13.88 5.79
N ALA A 94 0.43 12.60 5.86
CA ALA A 94 -0.81 12.09 6.45
C ALA A 94 -1.31 13.08 7.51
N ARG A 95 -2.56 13.56 7.38
CA ARG A 95 -3.13 14.64 8.19
C ARG A 95 -2.54 14.64 9.62
N PRO A 96 -1.98 15.77 10.10
CA PRO A 96 -1.45 15.84 11.46
C PRO A 96 -2.47 15.28 12.47
N GLY A 97 -2.09 14.23 13.20
CA GLY A 97 -2.92 13.66 14.29
C GLY A 97 -3.49 12.25 14.09
N PHE A 98 -3.11 11.50 13.06
CA PHE A 98 -3.55 10.11 12.89
C PHE A 98 -2.40 9.11 13.09
N ILE A 99 -2.61 8.13 13.99
CA ILE A 99 -1.72 6.97 14.19
C ILE A 99 -2.46 5.71 13.71
N PRO A 100 -1.82 4.85 12.89
CA PRO A 100 -0.48 5.00 12.32
C PRO A 100 -0.47 6.03 11.19
N ASP A 101 0.67 6.72 11.04
CA ASP A 101 0.96 7.53 9.86
C ASP A 101 0.70 6.69 8.61
N VAL A 102 -0.07 7.21 7.66
CA VAL A 102 -0.14 6.58 6.35
C VAL A 102 1.25 6.75 5.75
N ASN A 103 1.99 5.65 5.60
CA ASN A 103 3.29 5.67 4.95
C ASN A 103 3.10 6.26 3.55
N LEU A 104 3.64 7.46 3.34
CA LEU A 104 3.69 8.07 2.03
C LEU A 104 4.29 7.05 1.04
N PRO A 105 3.79 6.97 -0.20
CA PRO A 105 4.43 6.18 -1.23
C PRO A 105 5.90 6.58 -1.33
N GLN A 106 6.80 5.66 -0.99
CA GLN A 106 8.23 5.91 -1.10
C GLN A 106 8.66 5.54 -2.52
N LEU A 107 9.27 6.51 -3.20
CA LEU A 107 9.94 6.28 -4.47
C LEU A 107 11.31 5.69 -4.18
N GLY A 108 11.52 4.45 -4.61
CA GLY A 108 12.79 3.75 -4.53
C GLY A 108 13.38 3.52 -5.91
N MET A 109 14.57 2.94 -5.91
CA MET A 109 15.23 2.48 -7.12
C MET A 109 15.85 1.11 -6.90
N VAL A 110 15.65 0.20 -7.85
CA VAL A 110 16.27 -1.13 -7.84
C VAL A 110 16.79 -1.49 -9.23
N SER A 111 17.82 -2.33 -9.28
CA SER A 111 18.29 -2.91 -10.53
C SER A 111 17.72 -4.31 -10.71
N TYR A 112 17.10 -4.56 -11.86
CA TYR A 112 16.51 -5.86 -12.21
C TYR A 112 16.61 -6.10 -13.71
N ASN A 113 16.97 -7.33 -14.11
CA ASN A 113 17.04 -7.75 -15.51
C ASN A 113 17.86 -6.80 -16.43
N GLY A 114 18.94 -6.22 -15.91
CA GLY A 114 19.81 -5.31 -16.67
C GLY A 114 19.34 -3.84 -16.72
N TYR A 115 18.17 -3.50 -16.17
CA TYR A 115 17.64 -2.15 -16.13
C TYR A 115 17.46 -1.65 -14.69
N SER A 116 17.60 -0.34 -14.51
CA SER A 116 17.19 0.36 -13.31
C SER A 116 15.69 0.61 -13.36
N HIS A 117 15.03 0.49 -12.23
CA HIS A 117 13.57 0.64 -12.10
C HIS A 117 13.27 1.59 -10.97
N LEU A 118 12.40 2.57 -11.23
CA LEU A 118 11.71 3.31 -10.19
C LEU A 118 10.69 2.38 -9.55
N THR A 119 10.71 2.32 -8.22
CA THR A 119 9.83 1.44 -7.46
C THR A 119 8.93 2.26 -6.56
N ASN A 120 7.70 1.80 -6.39
CA ASN A 120 6.86 2.25 -5.29
C ASN A 120 6.65 1.07 -4.34
N HIS A 121 6.78 1.31 -3.05
CA HIS A 121 6.43 0.31 -2.04
C HIS A 121 5.46 0.92 -1.05
N PHE A 122 4.19 0.52 -1.15
CA PHE A 122 3.16 0.89 -0.20
C PHE A 122 2.06 -0.18 -0.17
N GLY A 123 1.31 -0.20 0.92
CA GLY A 123 0.17 -1.07 1.09
C GLY A 123 -0.98 -0.32 1.75
N LEU A 124 -2.20 -0.70 1.37
CA LEU A 124 -3.42 -0.07 1.87
C LEU A 124 -4.25 -1.09 2.64
N SER A 125 -4.87 -0.66 3.73
CA SER A 125 -5.79 -1.48 4.51
C SER A 125 -7.12 -1.64 3.77
N LEU A 126 -7.56 -2.88 3.52
CA LEU A 126 -8.87 -3.15 2.90
C LEU A 126 -10.02 -2.62 3.76
N LYS A 127 -9.90 -2.71 5.08
CA LYS A 127 -10.91 -2.21 6.03
C LYS A 127 -11.10 -0.70 5.91
N ASN A 128 -9.99 0.02 5.82
CA ASN A 128 -10.00 1.47 5.89
C ASN A 128 -10.14 2.12 4.52
N CYS A 129 -9.67 1.46 3.46
CA CYS A 129 -9.50 2.02 2.12
C CYS A 129 -10.26 1.25 1.04
N GLY A 130 -10.93 0.15 1.38
CA GLY A 130 -11.62 -0.68 0.40
C GLY A 130 -10.67 -1.29 -0.63
N GLU A 131 -11.26 -1.80 -1.72
CA GLU A 131 -10.56 -2.41 -2.84
C GLU A 131 -10.13 -1.33 -3.85
N GLN A 132 -8.85 -0.92 -3.82
CA GLN A 132 -8.31 0.07 -4.75
C GLN A 132 -7.92 -0.56 -6.08
N LYS A 133 -8.89 -0.73 -6.98
CA LYS A 133 -8.69 -1.34 -8.31
C LYS A 133 -8.08 -0.38 -9.33
N LYS A 134 -8.01 0.90 -9.00
CA LYS A 134 -7.43 1.95 -9.84
C LYS A 134 -6.61 2.90 -8.97
N LEU A 135 -5.38 3.16 -9.38
CA LEU A 135 -4.50 4.13 -8.73
C LEU A 135 -3.96 5.09 -9.78
N THR A 136 -3.98 6.39 -9.49
CA THR A 136 -3.35 7.40 -10.34
C THR A 136 -2.07 7.87 -9.68
N TYR A 137 -0.95 7.64 -10.34
CA TYR A 137 0.37 8.03 -9.89
C TYR A 137 0.70 9.39 -10.48
N LYS A 138 1.23 10.29 -9.66
CA LYS A 138 1.70 11.61 -10.05
C LYS A 138 3.19 11.69 -9.77
N LEU A 139 3.98 11.72 -10.84
CA LEU A 139 5.43 11.71 -10.77
C LEU A 139 5.97 13.06 -11.26
N LYS A 140 6.68 13.77 -10.38
CA LYS A 140 7.54 14.87 -10.78
C LYS A 140 8.98 14.37 -10.79
N CYS A 141 9.56 14.24 -11.98
CA CYS A 141 10.94 13.76 -12.14
C CYS A 141 11.66 14.50 -13.29
N PRO A 142 12.26 15.67 -13.01
CA PRO A 142 12.92 16.47 -14.05
C PRO A 142 14.10 15.78 -14.73
N TYR A 143 14.75 14.87 -14.01
CA TYR A 143 15.82 14.05 -14.59
C TYR A 143 15.33 13.16 -15.73
N LEU A 144 14.12 12.60 -15.58
CA LEU A 144 13.53 11.66 -16.52
C LEU A 144 12.83 12.37 -17.68
N PHE A 145 12.04 13.39 -17.38
CA PHE A 145 11.17 14.05 -18.36
C PHE A 145 11.79 15.31 -18.97
N GLY A 146 12.89 15.82 -18.40
CA GLY A 146 13.52 17.06 -18.84
C GLY A 146 12.73 18.34 -18.50
N ASP A 147 11.65 18.23 -17.73
CA ASP A 147 10.79 19.34 -17.31
C ASP A 147 10.39 19.26 -15.84
N ASP A 148 9.82 20.35 -15.33
CA ASP A 148 9.31 20.44 -13.97
C ASP A 148 7.82 20.03 -13.83
N ALA A 149 7.23 19.45 -14.89
CA ALA A 149 5.83 19.08 -14.91
C ALA A 149 5.56 17.84 -14.06
N ILE A 150 4.29 17.68 -13.68
CA ILE A 150 3.80 16.46 -13.04
C ILE A 150 3.26 15.58 -14.15
N HIS A 151 3.86 14.40 -14.28
CA HIS A 151 3.47 13.38 -15.24
C HIS A 151 2.56 12.37 -14.55
N GLU A 152 1.41 12.08 -15.16
CA GLU A 152 0.39 11.20 -14.59
C GLU A 152 0.36 9.87 -15.34
N PHE A 153 0.37 8.77 -14.59
CA PHE A 153 0.03 7.46 -15.12
C PHE A 153 -1.03 6.78 -14.27
N ILE A 154 -1.93 6.07 -14.93
CA ILE A 154 -3.04 5.37 -14.29
C ILE A 154 -2.73 3.89 -14.32
N THR A 155 -2.95 3.21 -13.20
CA THR A 155 -2.71 1.77 -13.08
C THR A 155 -3.97 1.06 -12.63
N TYR A 156 -4.16 -0.16 -13.12
CA TYR A 156 -5.34 -0.98 -12.88
C TYR A 156 -4.95 -2.31 -12.27
N TRP A 157 -5.69 -2.69 -11.21
CA TRP A 157 -5.29 -3.74 -10.29
C TRP A 157 -6.40 -4.74 -10.06
N GLU A 158 -6.05 -6.02 -10.06
CA GLU A 158 -6.89 -7.11 -9.59
C GLU A 158 -6.46 -7.47 -8.17
N ILE A 159 -7.40 -7.47 -7.23
CA ILE A 159 -7.16 -7.81 -5.83
C ILE A 159 -7.61 -9.27 -5.62
N PRO A 160 -6.68 -10.22 -5.37
CA PRO A 160 -7.03 -11.62 -5.18
C PRO A 160 -7.95 -11.81 -3.99
N LYS A 161 -8.99 -12.65 -4.15
CA LYS A 161 -9.94 -12.99 -3.06
C LYS A 161 -9.37 -14.00 -2.07
N ASP A 162 -8.37 -14.78 -2.48
CA ASP A 162 -7.74 -15.79 -1.65
C ASP A 162 -6.61 -15.17 -0.83
N LYS A 163 -6.67 -15.38 0.49
CA LYS A 163 -5.85 -14.74 1.54
C LYS A 163 -4.37 -15.14 1.55
N LEU A 164 -3.93 -15.92 0.57
CA LEU A 164 -2.53 -16.36 0.43
C LEU A 164 -1.86 -15.44 -0.59
N ASN A 165 -1.02 -14.53 -0.09
CA ASN A 165 -0.24 -13.52 -0.83
C ASN A 165 -1.03 -12.24 -1.18
N HIS A 166 -0.98 -11.29 -0.25
CA HIS A 166 -1.64 -9.98 -0.23
C HIS A 166 -1.22 -8.97 -1.34
N GLY A 167 -0.62 -9.42 -2.44
CA GLY A 167 -0.24 -8.56 -3.55
C GLY A 167 -1.39 -8.33 -4.53
N ALA A 168 -1.68 -7.08 -4.86
CA ALA A 168 -2.53 -6.77 -6.01
C ALA A 168 -1.79 -7.08 -7.31
N LYS A 169 -2.52 -7.53 -8.33
CA LYS A 169 -1.99 -7.81 -9.67
C LYS A 169 -2.20 -6.64 -10.60
N CYS A 170 -1.12 -5.97 -11.00
CA CYS A 170 -1.22 -4.89 -11.99
C CYS A 170 -1.41 -5.52 -13.38
N TYR A 171 -2.55 -5.27 -14.02
CA TYR A 171 -2.83 -5.84 -15.33
C TYR A 171 -2.80 -4.80 -16.46
N ARG A 172 -2.78 -3.50 -16.12
CA ARG A 172 -2.75 -2.42 -17.10
C ARG A 172 -2.20 -1.13 -16.52
N ILE A 173 -1.43 -0.42 -17.35
CA ILE A 173 -0.97 0.94 -17.12
C ILE A 173 -1.37 1.80 -18.32
N GLU A 174 -1.85 3.01 -18.06
CA GLU A 174 -2.10 4.05 -19.06
C GLU A 174 -1.14 5.21 -18.79
N PHE A 175 -0.35 5.59 -19.80
CA PHE A 175 0.59 6.71 -19.73
C PHE A 175 0.61 7.44 -21.08
N GLU A 176 0.35 8.75 -21.07
CA GLU A 176 0.32 9.60 -22.28
C GLU A 176 -0.53 9.07 -23.45
N GLY A 177 -1.65 8.40 -23.13
CA GLY A 177 -2.54 7.79 -24.12
C GLY A 177 -2.11 6.41 -24.62
N ASN A 178 -0.95 5.91 -24.18
CA ASN A 178 -0.47 4.56 -24.45
C ASN A 178 -0.95 3.58 -23.38
N GLU A 179 -1.32 2.37 -23.79
CA GLU A 179 -1.64 1.25 -22.90
C GLU A 179 -0.42 0.31 -22.81
N ILE A 180 -0.01 -0.01 -21.59
CA ILE A 180 1.14 -0.88 -21.29
C ILE A 180 0.65 -2.04 -20.43
N THR A 181 1.03 -3.26 -20.81
CA THR A 181 0.75 -4.47 -20.04
C THR A 181 1.95 -4.82 -19.15
N PRO A 182 1.81 -4.74 -17.81
CA PRO A 182 2.87 -5.14 -16.90
C PRO A 182 3.09 -6.65 -16.92
N THR A 183 4.29 -7.08 -16.54
CA THR A 183 4.66 -8.48 -16.40
C THR A 183 5.01 -8.82 -14.95
N PRO A 184 4.69 -10.02 -14.47
CA PRO A 184 5.10 -10.45 -13.13
C PRO A 184 6.63 -10.54 -13.05
N MET A 185 7.20 -10.05 -11.94
CA MET A 185 8.63 -10.19 -11.67
C MET A 185 8.96 -11.65 -11.33
N VAL A 186 9.99 -12.21 -11.95
CA VAL A 186 10.45 -13.59 -11.68
C VAL A 186 10.80 -13.76 -10.19
N ASN A 187 10.32 -14.86 -9.59
CA ASN A 187 10.40 -15.19 -8.16
C ASN A 187 9.49 -14.35 -7.23
N TYR A 188 8.75 -13.38 -7.77
CA TYR A 188 7.81 -12.52 -7.03
C TYR A 188 6.49 -12.37 -7.80
N GLU A 189 6.09 -13.43 -8.53
CA GLU A 189 5.05 -13.33 -9.56
C GLU A 189 3.67 -12.97 -9.01
N ASN A 190 3.46 -13.20 -7.72
CA ASN A 190 2.19 -12.93 -7.03
C ASN A 190 2.17 -11.59 -6.28
N THR A 191 3.29 -10.85 -6.26
CA THR A 191 3.42 -9.68 -5.41
C THR A 191 3.98 -8.45 -6.11
N THR A 192 4.74 -8.62 -7.19
CA THR A 192 5.47 -7.52 -7.84
C THR A 192 5.33 -7.60 -9.36
N PHE A 193 4.97 -6.47 -9.95
CA PHE A 193 4.83 -6.32 -11.40
C PHE A 193 5.85 -5.31 -11.91
N THR A 194 6.34 -5.55 -13.12
CA THR A 194 7.29 -4.68 -13.81
C THR A 194 6.73 -4.21 -15.14
N ALA A 195 7.10 -3.01 -15.57
CA ALA A 195 6.80 -2.53 -16.91
C ALA A 195 7.95 -1.67 -17.45
N ALA A 196 8.06 -1.62 -18.78
CA ALA A 196 8.93 -0.69 -19.48
C ALA A 196 8.06 0.40 -20.13
N ILE A 197 8.41 1.65 -19.87
CA ILE A 197 7.81 2.82 -20.49
C ILE A 197 8.83 3.38 -21.48
N ILE A 198 8.47 3.45 -22.76
CA ILE A 198 9.32 4.02 -23.81
C ILE A 198 8.96 5.49 -23.97
N LEU A 199 9.94 6.37 -23.84
CA LEU A 199 9.81 7.81 -24.07
C LEU A 199 10.39 8.17 -25.45
N GLU A 200 9.66 9.01 -26.19
CA GLU A 200 10.04 9.50 -27.54
C GLU A 200 10.87 10.79 -27.50
#